data_AF-B3JQM4-F1
#
_entry.id   AF-B3JQM4-F1
#
_cell.length_a   1.000
_cell.length_b   1.000
_cell.length_c   1.000
_cell.angle_alpha   90.00
_cell.angle_beta   90.00
_cell.angle_gamma   90.00
#
_symmetry.space_group_name_H-M   'P 1'
#
loop_
_entity.id
_entity.type
_entity.pdbx_description
1 polymer ?
#
loop_
_entity_poly.entity_id
_entity_poly.type
_entity_poly.pdbx_seq_one_letter_code
_entity_poly.pdbx_strand_id
1 'polypeptide(L)'
;MDGSLKSYNLVIPVNIGGRVNLSDNVALFGQVGPYASFALKKAELQILGYGTIEGEKFDWGLNGKVGVEFSQFQVFGGYELGMKEVWPGDAKNRSIVFGVGYMF
;
A
#
# COMPACT_ATOMS: atom_id res chain seq x y z
N MET A 1 14.82 6.60 -26.56
CA MET A 1 13.64 5.72 -26.39
C MET A 1 13.29 5.73 -24.93
N ASP A 2 12.30 6.53 -24.56
CA ASP A 2 11.86 6.76 -23.18
C ASP A 2 10.86 5.65 -22.80
N GLY A 3 11.40 4.53 -22.34
CA GLY A 3 10.61 3.41 -21.81
C GLY A 3 10.03 3.79 -20.45
N SER A 4 9.02 4.66 -20.45
CA SER A 4 8.39 5.13 -19.23
C SER A 4 7.51 4.02 -18.63
N LEU A 5 8.07 3.27 -17.68
CA LEU A 5 7.36 2.29 -16.84
C LEU A 5 6.43 3.01 -15.86
N LYS A 6 5.35 3.58 -16.38
CA LYS A 6 4.30 4.22 -15.58
C LYS A 6 3.12 3.27 -15.45
N SER A 7 3.17 2.43 -14.43
CA SER A 7 2.02 1.64 -13.99
C SER A 7 1.15 2.52 -13.09
N TYR A 8 -0.14 2.60 -13.41
CA TYR A 8 -1.13 3.27 -12.57
C TYR A 8 -1.96 2.19 -11.91
N ASN A 9 -1.83 2.07 -10.59
CA ASN A 9 -2.52 1.07 -9.78
C ASN A 9 -3.57 1.76 -8.91
N LEU A 10 -4.80 1.27 -8.98
CA LEU A 10 -5.87 1.64 -8.05
C LEU A 10 -5.78 0.69 -6.86
N VAL A 11 -5.47 1.21 -5.68
CA VAL A 11 -5.41 0.42 -4.45
C VAL A 11 -6.65 0.71 -3.60
N ILE A 12 -7.39 -0.34 -3.28
CA ILE A 12 -8.59 -0.33 -2.43
C ILE A 12 -8.25 -1.08 -1.14
N PRO A 13 -7.83 -0.37 -0.08
CA PRO A 13 -7.65 -0.96 1.24
C PRO A 13 -8.99 -1.07 1.98
N VAL A 14 -9.26 -2.23 2.57
CA VAL A 14 -10.36 -2.45 3.51
C VAL A 14 -9.74 -2.65 4.88
N ASN A 15 -9.69 -1.57 5.66
CA ASN A 15 -9.01 -1.57 6.96
C ASN A 15 -10.02 -1.60 8.10
N ILE A 16 -9.80 -2.50 9.05
CA ILE A 16 -10.48 -2.51 10.33
C ILE A 16 -9.50 -2.13 11.42
N GLY A 17 -9.91 -1.25 12.33
CA GLY A 17 -9.00 -0.77 13.35
C GLY A 17 -9.70 -0.27 14.60
N GLY A 18 -8.98 -0.35 15.71
CA GLY A 18 -9.39 0.18 16.99
C GLY A 18 -8.64 1.47 17.29
N ARG A 19 -9.32 2.37 18.00
CA ARG A 19 -8.70 3.54 18.65
C ARG A 19 -8.87 3.38 20.16
N VAL A 20 -7.78 3.53 20.88
CA VAL A 20 -7.73 3.51 22.33
C VAL A 20 -7.28 4.90 22.79
N ASN A 21 -8.15 5.61 23.49
CA ASN A 21 -7.77 6.89 24.11
C ASN A 21 -7.02 6.57 25.41
N LEU A 22 -5.75 6.97 25.48
CA LEU A 22 -4.95 6.85 26.71
C LEU A 22 -5.17 8.05 27.63
N SER A 23 -5.46 9.22 27.07
CA SER A 23 -5.73 10.46 27.80
C SER A 23 -6.58 11.40 26.93
N ASP A 24 -7.06 12.50 27.51
CA ASP A 24 -7.85 13.52 26.79
C ASP A 24 -7.14 14.06 25.53
N ASN A 25 -5.81 14.05 25.55
CA ASN A 25 -4.96 14.56 24.47
C ASN A 25 -4.13 13.48 23.77
N VAL A 26 -4.24 12.20 24.15
CA VAL A 26 -3.42 11.13 23.57
C VAL A 26 -4.27 9.91 23.25
N ALA A 27 -4.29 9.50 21.98
CA ALA A 27 -4.91 8.26 21.56
C ALA A 27 -3.93 7.41 20.76
N LEU A 28 -4.01 6.10 20.89
CA LEU A 28 -3.30 5.15 20.06
C LEU A 28 -4.30 4.48 19.15
N PHE A 29 -3.98 4.36 17.87
CA PHE A 29 -4.86 3.70 16.92
C PHE A 29 -4.07 2.66 16.13
N GLY A 30 -4.73 1.55 15.86
CA GLY A 30 -4.20 0.46 15.06
C GLY A 30 -5.24 0.04 14.05
N GLN A 31 -4.84 -0.10 12.80
CA GLN A 31 -5.66 -0.54 11.69
C GLN A 31 -4.94 -1.70 10.99
N VAL A 32 -5.68 -2.71 10.59
CA VAL A 32 -5.16 -3.81 9.80
C VAL A 32 -6.23 -4.24 8.84
N GLY A 33 -5.84 -4.67 7.65
CA GLY A 33 -6.81 -5.18 6.71
C GLY A 33 -6.23 -5.56 5.36
N PRO A 34 -7.00 -6.31 4.57
CA PRO A 34 -6.61 -6.59 3.21
C PRO A 34 -6.69 -5.34 2.35
N TYR A 35 -5.78 -5.24 1.38
CA TYR A 35 -5.92 -4.34 0.25
C TYR A 35 -6.05 -5.16 -1.03
N ALA A 36 -6.87 -4.66 -1.95
CA ALA A 36 -6.95 -5.14 -3.32
C ALA A 36 -6.44 -4.02 -4.22
N SER A 37 -5.49 -4.30 -5.09
CA SER A 37 -5.01 -3.37 -6.10
C SER A 37 -5.27 -3.86 -7.51
N PHE A 38 -5.75 -2.95 -8.35
CA PHE A 38 -6.04 -3.19 -9.75
C PHE A 38 -5.16 -2.28 -10.61
N ALA A 39 -4.39 -2.87 -11.53
CA ALA A 39 -3.60 -2.12 -12.48
C ALA A 39 -4.53 -1.54 -13.57
N LEU A 40 -4.84 -0.24 -13.48
CA LEU A 40 -5.65 0.49 -14.46
C LEU A 40 -4.91 0.68 -15.78
N LYS A 41 -3.58 0.86 -15.71
CA LYS A 41 -2.71 0.94 -16.87
C LYS A 41 -1.56 -0.04 -16.72
N LYS A 42 -1.50 -1.01 -17.63
CA LYS A 42 -0.45 -2.02 -17.72
C LYS A 42 0.88 -1.31 -17.95
N ALA A 43 1.91 -1.67 -17.18
CA ALA A 43 3.27 -1.35 -17.60
C ALA A 43 3.58 -2.25 -18.80
N GLU A 44 3.56 -1.68 -20.00
CA GLU A 44 4.02 -2.38 -21.21
C GLU A 44 5.55 -2.30 -21.24
N LEU A 45 6.22 -3.37 -20.80
CA LEU A 45 7.63 -3.55 -21.09
C LEU A 45 7.74 -4.19 -22.48
N GLN A 46 7.86 -3.36 -23.52
CA GLN A 46 8.18 -3.85 -24.86
C GLN A 46 9.67 -4.24 -24.89
N ILE A 47 9.97 -5.51 -24.65
CA ILE A 47 11.30 -6.07 -24.92
C ILE A 47 11.32 -6.46 -26.40
N LEU A 48 12.20 -5.82 -27.17
CA LEU A 48 12.32 -6.00 -28.62
C LEU A 48 12.64 -7.48 -28.94
N GLY A 49 11.63 -8.25 -29.36
CA GLY A 49 11.81 -9.57 -29.97
C GLY A 49 11.39 -10.81 -29.17
N TYR A 50 10.79 -10.72 -27.97
CA TYR A 50 10.48 -11.92 -27.16
C TYR A 50 9.07 -12.01 -26.54
N GLY A 51 8.13 -11.17 -26.99
CA GLY A 51 6.73 -11.25 -26.59
C GLY A 51 6.37 -10.40 -25.37
N THR A 52 5.10 -9.99 -25.34
CA THR A 52 4.54 -9.13 -24.30
C THR A 52 4.31 -9.94 -23.03
N ILE A 53 5.16 -9.79 -22.03
CA ILE A 53 4.92 -10.35 -20.70
C ILE A 53 3.87 -9.47 -20.01
N GLU A 54 2.64 -9.99 -19.98
CA GLU A 54 1.52 -9.32 -19.35
C GLU A 54 1.56 -9.50 -17.84
N GLY A 55 1.98 -8.47 -17.09
CA GLY A 55 1.86 -8.46 -15.64
C GLY A 55 0.40 -8.63 -15.19
N GLU A 56 0.18 -9.39 -14.13
CA GLU A 56 -1.16 -9.68 -13.62
C GLU A 56 -1.88 -8.38 -13.20
N LYS A 57 -3.14 -8.24 -13.63
CA LYS A 57 -3.94 -7.01 -13.44
C LYS A 57 -4.44 -6.79 -12.01
N PHE A 58 -4.37 -7.82 -11.18
CA PHE A 58 -4.91 -7.84 -9.83
C PHE A 58 -3.82 -8.27 -8.86
N ASP A 59 -3.56 -7.46 -7.85
CA ASP A 59 -2.70 -7.77 -6.71
C ASP A 59 -3.51 -7.57 -5.44
N TRP A 60 -3.22 -8.37 -4.43
CA TRP A 60 -3.86 -8.23 -3.14
C TRP A 60 -2.82 -8.52 -2.06
N GLY A 61 -3.03 -7.91 -0.92
CA GLY A 61 -2.12 -8.03 0.20
C GLY A 61 -2.78 -7.62 1.49
N LEU A 62 -1.98 -7.57 2.54
CA LEU A 62 -2.40 -7.08 3.84
C LEU A 62 -1.64 -5.79 4.13
N ASN A 63 -2.33 -4.80 4.66
CA ASN A 63 -1.71 -3.64 5.26
C ASN A 63 -2.00 -3.63 6.76
N GLY A 64 -1.00 -3.21 7.53
CA GLY A 64 -1.11 -2.92 8.94
C GLY A 64 -0.60 -1.51 9.19
N LYS A 65 -1.32 -0.74 9.98
CA LYS A 65 -0.99 0.65 10.32
C LYS A 65 -1.16 0.82 11.82
N VAL A 66 -0.19 1.44 12.46
CA VAL A 66 -0.25 1.82 13.87
C VAL A 66 0.19 3.26 14.00
N GLY A 67 -0.48 4.00 14.86
CA GLY A 67 -0.16 5.40 15.06
C GLY A 67 -0.62 5.92 16.39
N VAL A 68 -0.15 7.11 16.69
CA VAL A 68 -0.44 7.86 17.88
C VAL A 68 -1.01 9.21 17.48
N GLU A 69 -2.08 9.61 18.14
CA GLU A 69 -2.74 10.88 18.03
C GLU A 69 -2.40 11.68 19.28
N PHE A 70 -1.76 12.83 19.09
CA PHE A 70 -1.49 13.83 20.10
C PHE A 70 -2.31 15.07 19.80
N SER A 71 -3.39 15.26 20.56
CA SER A 71 -4.35 16.35 20.42
C SER A 71 -4.89 16.42 18.97
N GLN A 72 -4.36 17.30 18.14
CA GLN A 72 -4.77 17.48 16.75
C GLN A 72 -3.79 16.86 15.74
N PHE A 73 -2.62 16.38 16.18
CA PHE A 73 -1.61 15.78 15.31
C PHE A 73 -1.66 14.27 15.41
N GLN A 74 -1.75 13.60 14.27
CA GLN A 74 -1.69 12.15 14.16
C GLN A 74 -0.38 11.76 13.51
N VAL A 75 0.42 10.91 14.14
CA VAL A 75 1.62 10.33 13.53
C VAL A 75 1.38 8.84 13.37
N PHE A 76 1.67 8.30 12.19
CA PHE A 76 1.46 6.88 11.93
C PHE A 76 2.58 6.25 11.12
N GLY A 77 2.86 5.00 11.45
CA GLY A 77 3.67 4.09 10.68
C GLY A 77 2.80 2.91 10.24
N GLY A 78 2.91 2.54 8.98
CA GLY A 78 2.23 1.41 8.40
C GLY A 78 3.19 0.58 7.58
N TYR A 79 2.80 -0.67 7.42
CA TYR A 79 3.52 -1.67 6.67
C TYR A 79 2.52 -2.39 5.78
N GLU A 80 2.80 -2.40 4.49
CA GLU A 80 2.01 -3.07 3.48
C GLU A 80 2.80 -4.27 2.97
N LEU A 81 2.20 -5.43 3.14
CA LEU A 81 2.68 -6.71 2.65
C LEU A 81 1.84 -7.10 1.44
N GLY A 82 2.41 -6.96 0.25
CA GLY A 82 1.87 -7.59 -0.95
C GLY A 82 2.09 -9.09 -0.90
N MET A 83 1.00 -9.85 -1.01
CA MET A 83 1.03 -11.32 -0.98
C MET A 83 1.27 -11.92 -2.37
N LYS A 84 1.33 -11.10 -3.41
CA LYS A 84 1.44 -11.56 -4.80
C LYS A 84 2.85 -11.34 -5.38
N GLU A 85 3.34 -12.33 -6.13
CA GLU A 85 4.64 -12.27 -6.82
C GLU A 85 4.56 -11.30 -8.00
N VAL A 86 5.36 -10.22 -7.96
CA VAL A 86 5.36 -9.20 -9.01
C VAL A 86 6.30 -9.57 -10.16
N TRP A 87 7.26 -10.48 -9.95
CA TRP A 87 8.25 -11.00 -10.93
C TRP A 87 8.62 -12.46 -10.64
N PRO A 88 9.12 -13.24 -11.62
CA PRO A 88 9.59 -14.61 -11.39
C PRO A 88 10.85 -14.58 -10.51
N GLY A 89 10.74 -15.00 -9.24
CA GLY A 89 11.87 -15.06 -8.31
C GLY A 89 11.61 -14.56 -6.88
N ASP A 90 10.40 -14.72 -6.33
CA ASP A 90 10.10 -14.45 -4.91
C ASP A 90 10.28 -12.98 -4.45
N ALA A 91 10.09 -12.02 -5.37
CA ALA A 91 10.08 -10.60 -5.04
C ALA A 91 8.68 -10.17 -4.55
N LYS A 92 8.48 -10.17 -3.23
CA LYS A 92 7.24 -9.72 -2.57
C LYS A 92 7.23 -8.20 -2.43
N ASN A 93 6.13 -7.56 -2.79
CA ASN A 93 5.96 -6.11 -2.61
C ASN A 93 5.89 -5.79 -1.10
N ARG A 94 6.82 -4.96 -0.63
CA ARG A 94 6.93 -4.53 0.78
C ARG A 94 7.04 -3.03 0.80
N SER A 95 5.99 -2.36 1.26
CA SER A 95 5.98 -0.91 1.39
C SER A 95 5.93 -0.52 2.85
N ILE A 96 6.82 0.38 3.25
CA ILE A 96 6.74 1.04 4.55
C ILE A 96 6.11 2.41 4.30
N VAL A 97 5.01 2.69 4.98
CA VAL A 97 4.30 3.96 4.89
C VAL A 97 4.48 4.69 6.21
N PHE A 98 4.85 5.95 6.15
CA PHE A 98 4.85 6.83 7.32
C PHE A 98 4.12 8.10 6.94
N GLY A 99 3.41 8.67 7.91
CA GLY A 99 2.62 9.86 7.66
C GLY A 99 2.30 10.62 8.92
N VAL A 100 2.04 11.90 8.71
CA VAL A 100 1.53 12.80 9.72
C VAL A 100 0.19 13.36 9.19
N GLY A 101 -0.83 13.34 10.04
CA GLY A 101 -2.15 13.88 9.77
C GLY A 101 -2.48 14.98 10.78
N TYR A 102 -3.37 15.88 10.39
CA TYR A 102 -3.97 16.86 11.28
C TYR A 102 -5.48 16.59 11.33
N MET A 103 -6.03 16.39 12.54
CA MET A 103 -7.47 16.22 12.75
C MET A 103 -8.11 17.57 13.07
N PHE A 104 -9.13 17.92 12.28
CA PHE A 104 -9.95 19.12 12.42
C PHE A 104 -11.23 18.85 13.21
#